data_AF-A0AB34KV58-F1
#
_entry.id   AF-A0AB34KV58-F1
#
_cell.length_a   1.000
_cell.length_b   1.000
_cell.length_c   1.000
_cell.angle_alpha   90.00
_cell.angle_beta   90.00
_cell.angle_gamma   90.00
#
_symmetry.space_group_name_H-M   'P 1'
#
loop_
_entity.id
_entity.type
_entity.pdbx_description
1 polymer ?
#
loop_
_entity_poly.entity_id
_entity_poly.type
_entity_poly.pdbx_seq_one_letter_code
_entity_poly.pdbx_strand_id
1 'polypeptide(L)'
;MSLTAPCVSISSPPLPTRLFVDTRNQRSSRSHAHRAPRDPPHMAPKSPLRSPDRTTILKTAGIALNTSSVEIHRLDDNLNRSYRLSDPSTPTQFCLFKCPPASNTRLLRHEHDRLSTDCHALQLLGRRKTLPATRQSTLLDHQSSTFALSGPYHGILLSDLDEPLTPSRHRALDRSLGHFMKRLNTITSPTFGSLQRPQHQSWARCFASILLDAIRDAEDGLVSLPYAEVREQLRRHWISLDSVADAKFTVTELPEDGIVFDERTGEVTGLVDYGSAMWADPLFGDYFVRASDGFMEGYGSVDGADARIRRLLYTVYHSLVAIVRQCFRPGSGGSEFEARRSLTTALQYLRAIAAS
;
A
#
# COMPACT_ATOMS: atom_id res chain seq x y z
N MET A 1 -52.37 15.97 16.98
CA MET A 1 -51.56 15.58 18.15
C MET A 1 -50.80 14.32 17.73
N SER A 2 -49.62 14.41 17.11
CA SER A 2 -48.29 14.64 17.74
C SER A 2 -48.05 13.62 18.86
N LEU A 3 -46.98 12.80 18.85
CA LEU A 3 -45.59 13.23 18.86
C LEU A 3 -44.64 12.20 18.22
N THR A 4 -43.81 12.70 17.29
CA THR A 4 -42.53 12.15 16.87
C THR A 4 -41.45 12.53 17.88
N ALA A 5 -40.54 11.59 18.20
CA ALA A 5 -39.31 11.87 18.95
C ALA A 5 -38.09 11.74 17.99
N PRO A 6 -37.11 12.66 18.03
CA PRO A 6 -36.00 12.69 17.10
C PRO A 6 -34.82 11.85 17.60
N CYS A 7 -34.17 11.11 16.70
CA CYS A 7 -32.90 10.43 17.00
C CYS A 7 -31.74 11.36 16.60
N VAL A 8 -30.94 11.72 17.59
CA VAL A 8 -29.83 12.69 17.52
C VAL A 8 -28.63 12.04 16.81
N SER A 9 -28.20 12.63 15.70
CA SER A 9 -26.93 12.30 15.04
C SER A 9 -25.78 12.94 15.79
N ILE A 10 -24.90 12.13 16.38
CA ILE A 10 -23.65 12.60 17.00
C ILE A 10 -22.57 12.64 15.91
N SER A 11 -22.27 13.86 15.44
CA SER A 11 -21.13 14.16 14.57
C SER A 11 -19.86 14.19 15.43
N SER A 12 -18.84 13.42 15.02
CA SER A 12 -17.48 13.52 15.58
C SER A 12 -16.72 14.69 14.91
N PRO A 13 -15.89 15.44 15.65
CA PRO A 13 -15.15 16.58 15.10
C PRO A 13 -13.88 16.14 14.34
N PRO A 14 -13.41 16.92 13.33
CA PRO A 14 -12.16 16.65 12.65
C PRO A 14 -10.94 16.99 13.52
N LEU A 15 -9.88 16.19 13.42
CA LEU A 15 -8.59 16.41 14.09
C LEU A 15 -7.68 17.32 13.24
N PRO A 16 -6.82 18.15 13.87
CA PRO A 16 -6.05 19.19 13.19
C PRO A 16 -4.72 18.70 12.58
N THR A 17 -4.42 19.28 11.42
CA THR A 17 -3.19 19.20 10.61
C THR A 17 -1.96 19.67 11.40
N ARG A 18 -0.85 18.91 11.36
CA ARG A 18 0.42 19.32 11.99
C ARG A 18 1.41 19.92 10.99
N LEU A 19 1.91 21.09 11.41
CA LEU A 19 3.03 21.87 10.88
C LEU A 19 4.36 21.15 11.15
N PHE A 20 5.25 21.14 10.15
CA PHE A 20 6.64 20.65 10.23
C PHE A 20 7.55 21.70 10.88
N VAL A 21 8.41 21.27 11.82
CA VAL A 21 9.60 22.02 12.27
C VAL A 21 10.82 21.10 12.12
N ASP A 22 11.82 21.68 11.47
CA ASP A 22 13.12 21.12 11.07
C ASP A 22 14.13 21.18 12.23
N THR A 23 14.87 20.10 12.47
CA THR A 23 16.18 20.18 13.13
C THR A 23 17.13 19.10 12.61
N ARG A 24 18.12 19.54 11.83
CA ARG A 24 19.34 18.82 11.50
C ARG A 24 20.30 18.73 12.69
N ASN A 25 21.18 17.72 12.57
CA ASN A 25 22.60 17.72 12.90
C ASN A 25 23.00 17.07 14.24
N GLN A 26 23.68 15.92 14.19
CA GLN A 26 24.95 15.72 14.88
C GLN A 26 25.74 14.49 14.40
N ARG A 27 27.06 14.61 14.52
CA ARG A 27 28.13 13.88 13.83
C ARG A 27 28.64 12.67 14.65
N SER A 28 28.94 11.60 13.91
CA SER A 28 30.11 10.70 13.97
C SER A 28 31.05 10.74 15.19
N SER A 29 31.35 9.55 15.73
CA SER A 29 32.68 9.20 16.26
C SER A 29 32.96 7.70 16.10
N ARG A 30 34.08 7.37 15.43
CA ARG A 30 34.64 6.01 15.23
C ARG A 30 35.56 5.64 16.40
N SER A 31 35.65 4.36 16.76
CA SER A 31 36.86 3.80 17.38
C SER A 31 37.16 2.37 16.90
N HIS A 32 38.47 2.08 16.83
CA HIS A 32 39.14 0.88 16.31
C HIS A 32 38.93 -0.37 17.19
N ALA A 33 38.53 -1.51 16.62
CA ALA A 33 39.34 -2.61 16.06
C ALA A 33 40.08 -3.50 17.10
N HIS A 34 39.60 -4.74 17.26
CA HIS A 34 40.40 -5.89 17.67
C HIS A 34 40.03 -7.12 16.81
N ARG A 35 41.06 -7.81 16.32
CA ARG A 35 41.01 -8.88 15.32
C ARG A 35 41.09 -10.24 16.02
N ALA A 36 40.12 -11.11 15.76
CA ALA A 36 40.08 -12.51 16.18
C ALA A 36 40.04 -13.45 14.94
N PRO A 37 40.35 -14.75 15.08
CA PRO A 37 40.93 -15.58 14.03
C PRO A 37 39.94 -16.16 13.01
N ARG A 38 40.50 -16.68 11.90
CA ARG A 38 39.87 -17.00 10.61
C ARG A 38 38.89 -18.18 10.68
N ASP A 39 37.64 -17.93 10.28
CA ASP A 39 36.65 -18.91 9.87
C ASP A 39 36.81 -19.35 8.39
N PRO A 40 36.34 -20.54 7.99
CA PRO A 40 36.43 -21.06 6.62
C PRO A 40 35.61 -20.20 5.64
N PRO A 41 35.79 -20.31 4.30
CA PRO A 41 35.32 -19.30 3.37
C PRO A 41 33.81 -19.16 3.41
N HIS A 42 33.35 -18.12 4.11
CA HIS A 42 32.03 -17.55 3.92
C HIS A 42 31.88 -17.27 2.43
N MET A 43 30.84 -17.84 1.80
CA MET A 43 30.35 -17.32 0.52
C MET A 43 30.26 -15.80 0.68
N ALA A 44 31.03 -15.08 -0.13
CA ALA A 44 31.08 -13.63 -0.08
C ALA A 44 29.64 -13.09 -0.06
N PRO A 45 29.32 -12.11 0.80
CA PRO A 45 28.02 -11.45 0.72
C PRO A 45 27.88 -10.98 -0.73
N LYS A 46 26.78 -11.41 -1.39
CA LYS A 46 26.41 -10.90 -2.71
C LYS A 46 26.57 -9.38 -2.65
N SER A 47 27.35 -8.82 -3.57
CA SER A 47 27.56 -7.39 -3.70
C SER A 47 26.23 -6.67 -3.51
N PRO A 48 26.18 -5.54 -2.77
CA PRO A 48 24.93 -4.83 -2.54
C PRO A 48 24.26 -4.57 -3.90
N LEU A 49 22.96 -4.87 -4.00
CA LEU A 49 22.12 -4.62 -5.17
C LEU A 49 22.40 -3.19 -5.67
N ARG A 50 23.19 -3.06 -6.73
CA ARG A 50 23.56 -1.75 -7.27
C ARG A 50 22.29 -1.12 -7.82
N SER A 51 22.00 0.12 -7.44
CA SER A 51 21.04 0.92 -8.19
C SER A 51 21.44 0.89 -9.67
N PRO A 52 20.51 0.70 -10.62
CA PRO A 52 20.84 0.85 -12.02
C PRO A 52 21.44 2.24 -12.23
N ASP A 53 22.51 2.31 -13.02
CA ASP A 53 23.08 3.60 -13.38
C ASP A 53 22.06 4.39 -14.22
N ARG A 54 22.17 5.71 -14.21
CA ARG A 54 21.26 6.60 -14.96
C ARG A 54 21.20 6.23 -16.44
N THR A 55 22.31 5.75 -16.99
CA THR A 55 22.45 5.28 -18.38
C THR A 55 21.55 4.08 -18.67
N THR A 56 21.49 3.09 -17.78
CA THR A 56 20.60 1.92 -17.93
C THR A 56 19.14 2.36 -17.90
N ILE A 57 18.77 3.25 -16.97
CA ILE A 57 17.40 3.78 -16.88
C ILE A 57 17.03 4.51 -18.18
N LEU A 58 17.89 5.41 -18.67
CA LEU A 58 17.67 6.15 -19.92
C LEU A 58 17.55 5.23 -21.13
N LYS A 59 18.41 4.22 -21.23
CA LYS A 59 18.38 3.26 -22.35
C LYS A 59 17.09 2.44 -22.35
N THR A 60 16.69 1.90 -21.19
CA THR A 60 15.44 1.17 -21.05
C THR A 60 14.23 2.07 -21.32
N ALA A 61 14.27 3.31 -20.83
CA ALA A 61 13.22 4.29 -21.05
C ALA A 61 13.05 4.67 -22.52
N GLY A 62 14.16 4.95 -23.23
CA GLY A 62 14.12 5.34 -24.64
C GLY A 62 13.58 4.23 -25.54
N ILE A 63 13.89 2.97 -25.23
CA ILE A 63 13.30 1.81 -25.92
C ILE A 63 11.79 1.72 -25.64
N ALA A 64 11.39 1.87 -24.37
CA ALA A 64 9.99 1.68 -23.97
C ALA A 64 9.06 2.81 -24.42
N LEU A 65 9.55 4.04 -24.44
CA LEU A 65 8.82 5.23 -24.90
C LEU A 65 9.02 5.49 -26.41
N ASN A 66 9.90 4.72 -27.07
CA ASN A 66 10.28 4.93 -28.47
C ASN A 66 10.71 6.39 -28.77
N THR A 67 11.51 6.97 -27.87
CA THR A 67 11.96 8.37 -27.94
C THR A 67 13.41 8.50 -27.50
N SER A 68 14.09 9.52 -28.01
CA SER A 68 15.43 9.92 -27.58
C SER A 68 15.41 11.02 -26.50
N SER A 69 14.26 11.66 -26.29
CA SER A 69 14.09 12.77 -25.34
C SER A 69 13.30 12.30 -24.11
N VAL A 70 14.00 11.65 -23.18
CA VAL A 70 13.40 11.14 -21.94
C VAL A 70 13.74 12.03 -20.75
N GLU A 71 12.71 12.53 -20.07
CA GLU A 71 12.82 13.11 -18.73
C GLU A 71 12.63 12.03 -17.66
N ILE A 72 13.44 12.12 -16.61
CA ILE A 72 13.41 11.17 -15.48
C ILE A 72 13.12 11.96 -14.22
N HIS A 73 11.98 11.66 -13.60
CA HIS A 73 11.59 12.21 -12.30
C HIS A 73 11.56 11.08 -11.28
N ARG A 74 12.26 11.25 -10.17
CA ARG A 74 12.17 10.30 -9.06
C ARG A 74 10.83 10.52 -8.35
N LEU A 75 10.11 9.44 -8.08
CA LEU A 75 8.94 9.48 -7.21
C LEU A 75 9.39 9.19 -5.79
N ASP A 76 9.19 10.17 -4.91
CA ASP A 76 9.48 10.03 -3.49
C ASP A 76 8.39 9.17 -2.81
N ASP A 77 8.63 8.73 -1.57
CA ASP A 77 7.68 7.99 -0.73
C ASP A 77 7.21 6.60 -1.18
N ASN A 78 7.99 5.91 -2.01
CA ASN A 78 7.77 4.49 -2.32
C ASN A 78 8.85 3.60 -1.69
N LEU A 79 8.44 2.42 -1.19
CA LEU A 79 9.38 1.41 -0.70
C LEU A 79 10.34 0.97 -1.83
N ASN A 80 9.77 0.70 -3.00
CA ASN A 80 10.52 0.51 -4.22
C ASN A 80 11.03 1.87 -4.72
N ARG A 81 12.27 1.92 -5.21
CA ARG A 81 12.80 3.13 -5.83
C ARG A 81 12.15 3.29 -7.20
N SER A 82 11.23 4.24 -7.29
CA SER A 82 10.38 4.45 -8.46
C SER A 82 10.79 5.70 -9.23
N TYR A 83 10.78 5.62 -10.55
CA TYR A 83 11.09 6.72 -11.46
C TYR A 83 9.98 6.84 -12.50
N ARG A 84 9.44 8.04 -12.68
CA ARG A 84 8.60 8.41 -13.80
C ARG A 84 9.49 8.76 -15.00
N LEU A 85 9.16 8.16 -16.13
CA LEU A 85 9.82 8.36 -17.41
C LEU A 85 8.80 9.02 -18.34
N SER A 86 9.06 10.24 -18.78
CA SER A 86 8.15 11.02 -19.64
C SER A 86 8.86 11.54 -20.88
N ASP A 87 8.11 11.68 -21.97
CA ASP A 87 8.55 12.42 -23.15
C ASP A 87 7.91 13.82 -23.10
N PRO A 88 8.68 14.92 -23.15
CA PRO A 88 8.15 16.29 -23.14
C PRO A 88 7.13 16.57 -24.26
N SER A 89 7.20 15.82 -25.36
CA SER A 89 6.24 15.94 -26.47
C SER A 89 4.88 15.31 -26.18
N THR A 90 4.78 14.42 -25.18
CA THR A 90 3.54 13.74 -24.76
C THR A 90 3.35 13.81 -23.24
N PRO A 91 3.09 15.01 -22.67
CA PRO A 91 3.13 15.26 -21.23
C PRO A 91 2.07 14.48 -20.42
N THR A 92 1.02 13.97 -21.07
CA THR A 92 -0.04 13.16 -20.44
C THR A 92 0.24 11.66 -20.52
N GLN A 93 1.42 11.26 -21.01
CA GLN A 93 1.85 9.87 -21.10
C GLN A 93 3.20 9.68 -20.39
N PHE A 94 3.29 8.60 -19.62
CA PHE A 94 4.54 8.26 -18.95
C PHE A 94 4.67 6.75 -18.71
N CYS A 95 5.89 6.30 -18.44
CA CYS A 95 6.20 4.96 -17.96
C CYS A 95 6.73 5.03 -16.52
N LEU A 96 6.60 3.94 -15.78
CA LEU A 96 7.19 3.79 -14.45
C LEU A 96 8.29 2.75 -14.49
N PHE A 97 9.45 3.12 -13.99
CA PHE A 97 10.59 2.24 -13.79
C PHE A 97 10.80 2.05 -12.29
N LYS A 98 10.67 0.82 -11.81
CA LYS A 98 10.77 0.48 -10.39
C LYS A 98 11.94 -0.46 -10.13
N CYS A 99 12.69 -0.13 -9.09
CA CYS A 99 13.76 -0.96 -8.57
C CYS A 99 13.39 -1.47 -7.18
N PRO A 100 13.98 -2.62 -6.76
CA PRO A 100 13.90 -3.06 -5.38
C PRO A 100 14.41 -1.96 -4.43
N PRO A 101 14.01 -2.00 -3.16
CA PRO A 101 14.54 -1.11 -2.14
C PRO A 101 16.07 -1.23 -2.04
N ALA A 102 16.73 -0.26 -1.39
CA ALA A 102 18.17 -0.38 -1.14
C ALA A 102 18.47 -1.64 -0.29
N SER A 103 19.60 -2.30 -0.50
CA SER A 103 19.90 -3.59 0.13
C SER A 103 19.98 -3.57 1.66
N ASN A 104 20.19 -2.38 2.25
CA ASN A 104 20.20 -2.14 3.69
C ASN A 104 18.83 -1.71 4.24
N THR A 105 17.80 -1.63 3.39
CA THR A 105 16.43 -1.33 3.83
C THR A 105 15.90 -2.54 4.57
N ARG A 106 15.66 -2.41 5.87
CA ARG A 106 15.01 -3.46 6.66
C ARG A 106 13.56 -3.57 6.20
N LEU A 107 13.14 -4.71 5.65
CA LEU A 107 11.79 -4.95 5.13
C LEU A 107 10.92 -5.70 6.14
N LEU A 108 9.61 -5.47 6.09
CA LEU A 108 8.61 -6.34 6.72
C LEU A 108 8.43 -7.61 5.85
N ARG A 109 7.96 -8.70 6.45
CA ARG A 109 7.80 -9.99 5.75
C ARG A 109 6.91 -9.87 4.50
N HIS A 110 5.81 -9.14 4.60
CA HIS A 110 4.88 -8.92 3.49
C HIS A 110 5.42 -7.99 2.38
N GLU A 111 6.56 -7.33 2.60
CA GLU A 111 7.12 -6.36 1.67
C GLU A 111 8.12 -6.95 0.68
N HIS A 112 8.60 -8.18 0.91
CA HIS A 112 9.66 -8.78 0.11
C HIS A 112 9.30 -8.95 -1.37
N ASP A 113 8.05 -9.31 -1.65
CA ASP A 113 7.62 -9.65 -3.01
C ASP A 113 6.98 -8.48 -3.77
N ARG A 114 6.94 -7.27 -3.19
CA ARG A 114 6.16 -6.13 -3.72
C ARG A 114 6.43 -5.81 -5.19
N LEU A 115 7.69 -5.81 -5.62
CA LEU A 115 8.03 -5.52 -7.02
C LEU A 115 7.45 -6.58 -7.98
N SER A 116 7.51 -7.84 -7.57
CA SER A 116 6.97 -8.95 -8.35
C SER A 116 5.44 -9.00 -8.33
N THR A 117 4.83 -8.63 -7.19
CA THR A 117 3.38 -8.45 -7.03
C THR A 117 2.87 -7.34 -7.92
N ASP A 118 3.54 -6.19 -7.97
CA ASP A 118 3.18 -5.05 -8.82
C ASP A 118 3.17 -5.42 -10.31
N CYS A 119 4.23 -6.08 -10.80
CA CYS A 119 4.27 -6.57 -12.17
C CYS A 119 3.15 -7.58 -12.45
N HIS A 120 2.92 -8.54 -11.55
CA HIS A 120 1.88 -9.54 -11.75
C HIS A 120 0.48 -8.93 -11.72
N ALA A 121 0.22 -7.98 -10.82
CA ALA A 121 -1.00 -7.19 -10.77
C ALA A 121 -1.26 -6.52 -12.12
N LEU A 122 -0.29 -5.77 -12.65
CA LEU A 122 -0.45 -5.09 -13.93
C LEU A 122 -0.69 -6.06 -15.10
N GLN A 123 -0.07 -7.24 -15.11
CA GLN A 123 -0.36 -8.28 -16.11
C GLN A 123 -1.80 -8.81 -16.03
N LEU A 124 -2.33 -9.01 -14.82
CA LEU A 124 -3.72 -9.42 -14.60
C LEU A 124 -4.71 -8.34 -15.07
N LEU A 125 -4.42 -7.07 -14.75
CA LEU A 125 -5.26 -5.93 -15.12
C LEU A 125 -5.20 -5.66 -16.64
N GLY A 126 -4.02 -5.78 -17.26
CA GLY A 126 -3.84 -5.57 -18.70
C GLY A 126 -4.60 -6.54 -19.59
N ARG A 127 -5.05 -7.69 -19.08
CA ARG A 127 -5.90 -8.63 -19.84
C ARG A 127 -7.37 -8.21 -19.88
N ARG A 128 -7.77 -7.17 -19.15
CA ARG A 128 -9.17 -6.77 -18.98
C ARG A 128 -9.46 -5.47 -19.72
N LYS A 129 -10.41 -5.53 -20.66
CA LYS A 129 -10.93 -4.35 -21.38
C LYS A 129 -11.74 -3.39 -20.50
N THR A 130 -12.18 -3.86 -19.32
CA THR A 130 -13.04 -3.11 -18.40
C THR A 130 -12.26 -2.20 -17.45
N LEU A 131 -10.95 -2.02 -17.62
CA LEU A 131 -10.14 -1.09 -16.83
C LEU A 131 -9.40 -0.11 -17.74
N PRO A 132 -9.21 1.15 -17.32
CA PRO A 132 -8.49 2.13 -18.12
C PRO A 132 -7.03 1.71 -18.32
N ALA A 133 -6.59 1.74 -19.58
CA ALA A 133 -5.25 1.43 -20.07
C ALA A 133 -4.80 -0.04 -19.86
N THR A 134 -4.70 -0.77 -20.97
CA THR A 134 -3.95 -2.02 -21.10
C THR A 134 -2.47 -1.75 -20.78
N ARG A 135 -2.06 -1.99 -19.54
CA ARG A 135 -0.69 -1.69 -19.09
C ARG A 135 0.21 -2.89 -19.37
N GLN A 136 1.28 -2.68 -20.11
CA GLN A 136 2.34 -3.67 -20.20
C GLN A 136 3.23 -3.53 -18.97
N SER A 137 3.65 -4.66 -18.42
CA SER A 137 4.69 -4.70 -17.39
C SER A 137 5.68 -5.81 -17.71
N THR A 138 6.96 -5.51 -17.53
CA THR A 138 8.05 -6.44 -17.82
C THR A 138 9.07 -6.37 -16.69
N LEU A 139 9.39 -7.55 -16.15
CA LEU A 139 10.56 -7.72 -15.30
C LEU A 139 11.79 -7.87 -16.20
N LEU A 140 12.81 -7.09 -15.90
CA LEU A 140 14.05 -7.05 -16.63
C LEU A 140 15.16 -7.38 -15.65
N ASP A 141 16.03 -8.31 -16.01
CA ASP A 141 17.19 -8.68 -15.21
C ASP A 141 18.44 -8.03 -15.82
N HIS A 142 19.18 -7.28 -14.99
CA HIS A 142 20.47 -6.69 -15.38
C HIS A 142 21.44 -6.81 -14.23
N GLN A 143 22.59 -7.46 -14.48
CA GLN A 143 23.70 -7.57 -13.53
C GLN A 143 23.24 -7.98 -12.11
N SER A 144 22.42 -9.04 -12.03
CA SER A 144 21.87 -9.59 -10.77
C SER A 144 20.86 -8.70 -10.04
N SER A 145 20.33 -7.65 -10.69
CA SER A 145 19.22 -6.84 -10.18
C SER A 145 18.00 -6.98 -11.10
N THR A 146 16.85 -7.27 -10.52
CA THR A 146 15.56 -7.31 -11.21
C THR A 146 14.89 -5.95 -11.09
N PHE A 147 14.40 -5.39 -12.19
CA PHE A 147 13.65 -4.13 -12.23
C PHE A 147 12.34 -4.33 -12.98
N ALA A 148 11.34 -3.52 -12.67
CA ALA A 148 10.06 -3.54 -13.35
C ALA A 148 9.89 -2.26 -14.18
N LEU A 149 9.55 -2.43 -15.45
CA LEU A 149 9.09 -1.34 -16.30
C LEU A 149 7.61 -1.54 -16.57
N SER A 150 6.81 -0.50 -16.39
CA SER A 150 5.39 -0.53 -16.69
C SER A 150 4.92 0.71 -17.43
N GLY A 151 3.87 0.56 -18.24
CA GLY A 151 3.25 1.65 -18.98
C GLY A 151 2.74 1.24 -20.37
N PRO A 152 2.38 2.21 -21.23
CA PRO A 152 2.26 3.63 -20.89
C PRO A 152 1.05 3.91 -20.00
N TYR A 153 1.22 4.79 -19.02
CA TYR A 153 0.19 5.41 -18.22
C TYR A 153 -0.37 6.62 -18.96
N HIS A 154 -1.65 6.91 -18.78
CA HIS A 154 -2.33 8.05 -19.40
C HIS A 154 -2.98 8.89 -18.30
N GLY A 155 -2.67 10.18 -18.28
CA GLY A 155 -3.10 11.12 -17.25
C GLY A 155 -1.91 11.73 -16.49
N ILE A 156 -2.23 12.41 -15.39
CA ILE A 156 -1.27 13.07 -14.49
C ILE A 156 -1.32 12.43 -13.10
N LEU A 157 -0.22 12.51 -12.34
CA LEU A 157 -0.25 12.08 -10.94
C LEU A 157 -0.88 13.19 -10.08
N LEU A 158 -1.58 12.79 -9.02
CA LEU A 158 -2.10 13.73 -8.03
C LEU A 158 -0.99 14.58 -7.39
N SER A 159 0.20 14.00 -7.20
CA SER A 159 1.40 14.68 -6.68
C SER A 159 1.96 15.77 -7.61
N ASP A 160 1.61 15.75 -8.89
CA ASP A 160 2.14 16.71 -9.87
C ASP A 160 1.33 18.00 -9.96
N LEU A 161 0.22 18.09 -9.22
CA LEU A 161 -0.62 19.28 -9.27
C LEU A 161 0.08 20.46 -8.57
N ASP A 162 0.39 21.49 -9.36
CA ASP A 162 0.97 22.74 -8.86
C ASP A 162 0.02 23.50 -7.91
N GLU A 163 -1.30 23.37 -8.13
CA GLU A 163 -2.33 23.99 -7.31
C GLU A 163 -3.17 22.94 -6.58
N PRO A 164 -3.49 23.16 -5.29
CA PRO A 164 -4.36 22.26 -4.56
C PRO A 164 -5.75 22.23 -5.19
N LEU A 165 -6.31 21.02 -5.30
CA LEU A 165 -7.66 20.83 -5.84
C LEU A 165 -8.69 21.60 -5.02
N THR A 166 -9.66 22.20 -5.70
CA THR A 166 -10.85 22.74 -5.03
C THR A 166 -11.61 21.61 -4.32
N PRO A 167 -12.35 21.89 -3.22
CA PRO A 167 -13.09 20.85 -2.50
C PRO A 167 -14.05 20.03 -3.38
N SER A 168 -14.65 20.66 -4.39
CA SER A 168 -15.52 19.98 -5.35
C SER A 168 -14.77 19.05 -6.30
N ARG A 169 -13.59 19.47 -6.79
CA ARG A 169 -12.71 18.61 -7.61
C ARG A 169 -12.14 17.45 -6.81
N HIS A 170 -11.70 17.70 -5.58
CA HIS A 170 -11.22 16.64 -4.68
C HIS A 170 -12.32 15.60 -4.43
N ARG A 171 -13.54 16.03 -4.11
CA ARG A 171 -14.68 15.11 -3.92
C ARG A 171 -15.01 14.31 -5.19
N ALA A 172 -14.91 14.93 -6.36
CA ALA A 172 -15.13 14.24 -7.64
C ALA A 172 -14.04 13.19 -7.91
N LEU A 173 -12.77 13.51 -7.61
CA LEU A 173 -11.66 12.57 -7.70
C LEU A 173 -11.85 11.39 -6.74
N ASP A 174 -12.21 11.65 -5.48
CA ASP A 174 -12.50 10.60 -4.50
C ASP A 174 -13.62 9.68 -4.98
N ARG A 175 -14.69 10.24 -5.55
CA ARG A 175 -15.79 9.45 -6.15
C ARG A 175 -15.32 8.60 -7.33
N SER A 176 -14.42 9.13 -8.15
CA SER A 176 -13.82 8.37 -9.24
C SER A 176 -12.91 7.24 -8.72
N LEU A 177 -12.13 7.52 -7.67
CA LEU A 177 -11.30 6.53 -6.99
C LEU A 177 -12.14 5.40 -6.39
N GLY A 178 -13.27 5.73 -5.74
CA GLY A 178 -14.23 4.75 -5.24
C GLY A 178 -14.77 3.85 -6.34
N HIS A 179 -15.16 4.42 -7.48
CA HIS A 179 -15.57 3.64 -8.66
C HIS A 179 -14.44 2.75 -9.20
N PHE A 180 -13.23 3.26 -9.26
CA PHE A 180 -12.06 2.52 -9.73
C PHE A 180 -11.75 1.32 -8.81
N MET A 181 -11.71 1.54 -7.48
CA MET A 181 -11.51 0.45 -6.51
C MET A 181 -12.65 -0.58 -6.56
N LYS A 182 -13.90 -0.14 -6.72
CA LYS A 182 -15.03 -1.05 -6.93
C LYS A 182 -14.83 -1.94 -8.16
N ARG A 183 -14.35 -1.38 -9.28
CA ARG A 183 -14.05 -2.14 -10.50
C ARG A 183 -12.94 -3.16 -10.27
N LEU A 184 -11.88 -2.79 -9.55
CA LEU A 184 -10.82 -3.75 -9.16
C LEU A 184 -11.40 -4.89 -8.33
N ASN A 185 -12.26 -4.58 -7.36
CA ASN A 185 -12.90 -5.56 -6.49
C ASN A 185 -13.97 -6.45 -7.18
N THR A 186 -14.22 -6.28 -8.49
CA THR A 186 -15.00 -7.24 -9.29
C THR A 186 -14.17 -8.40 -9.83
N ILE A 187 -12.84 -8.29 -9.76
CA ILE A 187 -11.89 -9.32 -10.16
C ILE A 187 -11.81 -10.33 -9.02
N THR A 188 -12.25 -11.57 -9.25
CA THR A 188 -12.29 -12.62 -8.23
C THR A 188 -11.28 -13.73 -8.45
N SER A 189 -11.00 -14.48 -7.38
CA SER A 189 -10.19 -15.70 -7.35
C SER A 189 -10.87 -16.73 -6.42
N PRO A 190 -10.75 -18.04 -6.71
CA PRO A 190 -11.27 -19.08 -5.82
C PRO A 190 -10.49 -19.21 -4.50
N THR A 191 -9.30 -18.62 -4.41
CA THR A 191 -8.43 -18.70 -3.23
C THR A 191 -7.86 -17.34 -2.83
N PHE A 192 -7.63 -17.17 -1.54
CA PHE A 192 -7.08 -15.99 -0.89
C PHE A 192 -5.54 -16.06 -0.76
N GLY A 193 -4.91 -14.90 -0.64
CA GLY A 193 -3.47 -14.73 -0.41
C GLY A 193 -2.76 -13.96 -1.53
N SER A 194 -1.46 -14.20 -1.67
CA SER A 194 -0.63 -13.56 -2.71
C SER A 194 -1.24 -13.70 -4.11
N LEU A 195 -1.12 -12.66 -4.95
CA LEU A 195 -1.64 -12.71 -6.32
C LEU A 195 -1.01 -13.84 -7.15
N GLN A 196 0.27 -14.13 -6.91
CA GLN A 196 1.04 -15.09 -7.70
C GLN A 196 0.79 -16.53 -7.28
N ARG A 197 0.60 -16.75 -5.97
CA ARG A 197 0.44 -18.07 -5.37
C ARG A 197 -0.55 -17.97 -4.21
N PRO A 198 -1.86 -17.86 -4.49
CA PRO A 198 -2.86 -17.89 -3.42
C PRO A 198 -2.93 -19.31 -2.84
N GLN A 199 -2.97 -19.40 -1.51
CA GLN A 199 -2.80 -20.67 -0.78
C GLN A 199 -3.94 -20.98 0.19
N HIS A 200 -4.89 -20.05 0.38
CA HIS A 200 -5.90 -20.18 1.42
C HIS A 200 -7.30 -20.30 0.83
N GLN A 201 -8.06 -21.29 1.29
CA GLN A 201 -9.48 -21.45 0.94
C GLN A 201 -10.41 -20.62 1.83
N SER A 202 -9.91 -20.12 2.97
CA SER A 202 -10.66 -19.30 3.93
C SER A 202 -9.93 -17.99 4.13
N TRP A 203 -10.68 -16.90 4.11
CA TRP A 203 -10.13 -15.59 4.41
C TRP A 203 -9.63 -15.50 5.85
N ALA A 204 -10.33 -16.10 6.82
CA ALA A 204 -9.89 -16.12 8.21
C ALA A 204 -8.48 -16.73 8.37
N ARG A 205 -8.19 -17.83 7.67
CA ARG A 205 -6.84 -18.43 7.66
C ARG A 205 -5.80 -17.53 6.99
N CYS A 206 -6.15 -16.93 5.86
CA CYS A 206 -5.27 -16.00 5.16
C CYS A 206 -4.93 -14.79 6.04
N PHE A 207 -5.95 -14.13 6.58
CA PHE A 207 -5.82 -12.97 7.46
C PHE A 207 -5.03 -13.31 8.73
N ALA A 208 -5.30 -14.47 9.34
CA ALA A 208 -4.52 -14.94 10.49
C ALA A 208 -3.03 -15.07 10.13
N SER A 209 -2.68 -15.66 8.98
CA SER A 209 -1.28 -15.80 8.56
C SER A 209 -0.58 -14.44 8.45
N ILE A 210 -1.18 -13.49 7.72
CA ILE A 210 -0.57 -12.17 7.50
C ILE A 210 -0.48 -11.35 8.80
N LEU A 211 -1.48 -11.46 9.69
CA LEU A 211 -1.44 -10.80 10.99
C LEU A 211 -0.36 -11.40 11.90
N LEU A 212 -0.21 -12.72 11.90
CA LEU A 212 0.84 -13.39 12.66
C LEU A 212 2.24 -13.06 12.12
N ASP A 213 2.41 -12.86 10.82
CA ASP A 213 3.66 -12.37 10.24
C ASP A 213 3.99 -10.94 10.69
N ALA A 214 3.00 -10.04 10.73
CA ALA A 214 3.19 -8.70 11.28
C ALA A 214 3.55 -8.71 12.78
N ILE A 215 2.98 -9.64 13.56
CA ILE A 215 3.38 -9.85 14.97
C ILE A 215 4.84 -10.34 15.06
N ARG A 216 5.25 -11.29 14.21
CA ARG A 216 6.64 -11.74 14.18
C ARG A 216 7.61 -10.61 13.80
N ASP A 217 7.24 -9.75 12.85
CA ASP A 217 8.03 -8.57 12.50
C ASP A 217 8.19 -7.63 13.71
N ALA A 218 7.12 -7.45 14.49
CA ALA A 218 7.14 -6.67 15.72
C ALA A 218 8.02 -7.29 16.82
N GLU A 219 7.93 -8.61 17.01
CA GLU A 219 8.74 -9.38 17.95
C GLU A 219 10.24 -9.28 17.58
N ASP A 220 10.59 -9.46 16.30
CA ASP A 220 11.96 -9.27 15.78
C ASP A 220 12.44 -7.80 15.89
N GLY A 221 11.50 -6.87 15.93
CA GLY A 221 11.74 -5.45 16.18
C GLY A 221 11.85 -5.07 17.65
N LEU A 222 11.61 -6.02 18.57
CA LEU A 222 11.48 -5.77 20.01
C LEU A 222 10.44 -4.68 20.34
N VAL A 223 9.41 -4.55 19.49
CA VAL A 223 8.35 -3.57 19.69
C VAL A 223 7.44 -4.05 20.82
N SER A 224 7.09 -3.18 21.77
CA SER A 224 6.12 -3.53 22.82
C SER A 224 4.70 -3.27 22.34
N LEU A 225 3.90 -4.34 22.22
CA LEU A 225 2.52 -4.36 21.74
C LEU A 225 1.68 -5.42 22.48
N PRO A 226 0.35 -5.28 22.54
CA PRO A 226 -0.53 -6.20 23.25
C PRO A 226 -0.77 -7.51 22.46
N TYR A 227 0.27 -8.28 22.19
CA TYR A 227 0.23 -9.47 21.32
C TYR A 227 -0.80 -10.53 21.73
N ALA A 228 -0.91 -10.79 23.04
CA ALA A 228 -1.87 -11.77 23.56
C ALA A 228 -3.32 -11.34 23.28
N GLU A 229 -3.62 -10.06 23.44
CA GLU A 229 -4.95 -9.51 23.17
C GLU A 229 -5.27 -9.53 21.67
N VAL A 230 -4.32 -9.17 20.80
CA VAL A 230 -4.51 -9.25 19.35
C VAL A 230 -4.84 -10.67 18.92
N ARG A 231 -4.09 -11.66 19.40
CA ARG A 231 -4.34 -13.08 19.11
C ARG A 231 -5.69 -13.54 19.66
N GLU A 232 -6.11 -13.02 20.80
CA GLU A 232 -7.41 -13.35 21.39
C GLU A 232 -8.58 -12.78 20.58
N GLN A 233 -8.51 -11.50 20.17
CA GLN A 233 -9.55 -10.90 19.32
C GLN A 233 -9.66 -11.61 17.97
N LEU A 234 -8.53 -12.04 17.39
CA LEU A 234 -8.53 -12.86 16.16
C LEU A 234 -9.32 -14.17 16.35
N ARG A 235 -9.07 -14.92 17.43
CA ARG A 235 -9.77 -16.20 17.67
C ARG A 235 -11.26 -15.98 17.92
N ARG A 236 -11.58 -14.99 18.74
CA ARG A 236 -12.94 -14.67 19.16
C ARG A 236 -13.83 -14.26 17.99
N HIS A 237 -13.29 -13.50 17.05
CA HIS A 237 -14.01 -12.96 15.89
C HIS A 237 -13.72 -13.73 14.59
N TRP A 238 -13.22 -14.96 14.69
CA TRP A 238 -12.86 -15.80 13.56
C TRP A 238 -14.00 -15.96 12.55
N ILE A 239 -15.22 -16.20 13.03
CA ILE A 239 -16.41 -16.47 12.19
C ILE A 239 -16.72 -15.26 11.29
N SER A 240 -16.56 -14.04 11.80
CA SER A 240 -16.80 -12.83 11.00
C SER A 240 -15.82 -12.68 9.85
N LEU A 241 -14.60 -13.24 9.95
CA LEU A 241 -13.64 -13.33 8.84
C LEU A 241 -13.99 -14.46 7.88
N ASP A 242 -14.49 -15.58 8.39
CA ASP A 242 -14.86 -16.76 7.58
C ASP A 242 -16.13 -16.53 6.74
N SER A 243 -16.95 -15.53 7.09
CA SER A 243 -18.11 -15.12 6.29
C SER A 243 -17.74 -14.42 4.96
N VAL A 244 -16.46 -14.17 4.69
CA VAL A 244 -16.00 -13.66 3.39
C VAL A 244 -15.94 -14.81 2.38
N ALA A 245 -16.90 -14.83 1.46
CA ALA A 245 -17.04 -15.90 0.49
C ALA A 245 -15.99 -15.84 -0.65
N ASP A 246 -15.86 -14.68 -1.29
CA ASP A 246 -15.05 -14.55 -2.51
C ASP A 246 -13.81 -13.70 -2.29
N ALA A 247 -12.65 -14.24 -2.73
CA ALA A 247 -11.41 -13.48 -2.77
C ALA A 247 -11.45 -12.50 -3.94
N LYS A 248 -11.16 -11.23 -3.65
CA LYS A 248 -11.21 -10.14 -4.62
C LYS A 248 -9.84 -9.49 -4.75
N PHE A 249 -9.51 -9.01 -5.94
CA PHE A 249 -8.29 -8.26 -6.19
C PHE A 249 -8.33 -6.97 -5.36
N THR A 250 -7.57 -6.94 -4.27
CA THR A 250 -7.61 -5.87 -3.27
C THR A 250 -6.22 -5.30 -3.11
N VAL A 251 -6.09 -3.98 -3.28
CA VAL A 251 -4.88 -3.23 -2.92
C VAL A 251 -4.97 -2.92 -1.43
N THR A 252 -4.06 -3.43 -0.62
CA THR A 252 -4.19 -3.31 0.84
C THR A 252 -3.70 -1.97 1.38
N GLU A 253 -2.77 -1.34 0.65
CA GLU A 253 -2.18 -0.05 0.97
C GLU A 253 -2.30 0.85 -0.26
N LEU A 254 -3.13 1.87 -0.18
CA LEU A 254 -3.29 2.88 -1.22
C LEU A 254 -2.09 3.84 -1.21
N PRO A 255 -1.43 4.08 -2.35
CA PRO A 255 -0.35 5.06 -2.41
C PRO A 255 -0.94 6.48 -2.31
N GLU A 256 -0.53 7.25 -1.31
CA GLU A 256 -1.14 8.56 -0.98
C GLU A 256 -1.17 9.51 -2.18
N ASP A 257 -0.03 9.68 -2.84
CA ASP A 257 0.09 10.55 -4.03
C ASP A 257 0.31 9.77 -5.33
N GLY A 258 0.08 8.45 -5.29
CA GLY A 258 0.27 7.55 -6.42
C GLY A 258 -0.99 7.32 -7.25
N ILE A 259 -1.93 8.26 -7.23
CA ILE A 259 -3.18 8.20 -7.99
C ILE A 259 -2.96 8.87 -9.35
N VAL A 260 -3.28 8.15 -10.42
CA VAL A 260 -3.21 8.64 -11.81
C VAL A 260 -4.63 8.91 -12.31
N PHE A 261 -4.87 10.09 -12.84
CA PHE A 261 -6.18 10.47 -13.35
C PHE A 261 -6.08 11.28 -14.66
N ASP A 262 -7.12 11.18 -15.49
CA ASP A 262 -7.29 12.02 -16.68
C ASP A 262 -7.85 13.37 -16.23
N GLU A 263 -7.06 14.43 -16.36
CA GLU A 263 -7.44 15.78 -15.93
C GLU A 263 -8.68 16.31 -16.65
N ARG A 264 -8.90 15.90 -17.91
CA ARG A 264 -10.01 16.37 -18.73
C ARG A 264 -11.34 15.76 -18.28
N THR A 265 -11.33 14.50 -17.87
CA THR A 265 -12.54 13.79 -17.45
C THR A 265 -12.71 13.74 -15.93
N GLY A 266 -11.62 13.96 -15.17
CA GLY A 266 -11.55 13.72 -13.74
C GLY A 266 -11.57 12.23 -13.37
N GLU A 267 -11.38 11.33 -14.34
CA GLU A 267 -11.44 9.89 -14.10
C GLU A 267 -10.11 9.32 -13.63
N VAL A 268 -10.12 8.54 -12.54
CA VAL A 268 -8.96 7.75 -12.12
C VAL A 268 -8.69 6.67 -13.15
N THR A 269 -7.50 6.74 -13.76
CA THR A 269 -7.05 5.80 -14.79
C THR A 269 -6.18 4.69 -14.20
N GLY A 270 -5.62 4.89 -13.00
CA GLY A 270 -5.10 3.81 -12.16
C GLY A 270 -4.15 4.28 -11.07
N LEU A 271 -3.36 3.34 -10.53
CA LEU A 271 -2.38 3.60 -9.49
C LEU A 271 -0.95 3.46 -9.98
N VAL A 272 -0.03 4.13 -9.30
CA VAL A 272 1.43 4.03 -9.47
C VAL A 272 1.98 2.76 -8.84
N ASP A 273 1.41 2.28 -7.74
CA ASP A 273 1.87 1.07 -7.04
C ASP A 273 0.74 0.08 -6.73
N TYR A 274 0.91 -1.16 -7.20
CA TYR A 274 0.09 -2.32 -6.88
C TYR A 274 0.87 -3.37 -6.07
N GLY A 275 2.05 -3.03 -5.55
CA GLY A 275 2.89 -3.97 -4.81
C GLY A 275 2.25 -4.57 -3.54
N SER A 276 1.22 -3.91 -3.00
CA SER A 276 0.40 -4.37 -1.87
C SER A 276 -0.81 -5.22 -2.29
N ALA A 277 -1.02 -5.45 -3.59
CA ALA A 277 -2.21 -6.14 -4.08
C ALA A 277 -2.21 -7.64 -3.73
N MET A 278 -3.39 -8.16 -3.40
CA MET A 278 -3.60 -9.57 -3.05
C MET A 278 -5.05 -10.02 -3.31
N TRP A 279 -5.29 -11.33 -3.24
CA TRP A 279 -6.64 -11.90 -3.23
C TRP A 279 -7.17 -11.89 -1.79
N ALA A 280 -8.06 -10.95 -1.47
CA ALA A 280 -8.51 -10.65 -0.10
C ALA A 280 -9.97 -10.23 -0.02
N ASP A 281 -10.46 -10.04 1.21
CA ASP A 281 -11.65 -9.22 1.48
C ASP A 281 -11.35 -7.76 1.07
N PRO A 282 -12.15 -7.12 0.20
CA PRO A 282 -12.00 -5.70 -0.14
C PRO A 282 -11.88 -4.77 1.06
N LEU A 283 -12.64 -5.06 2.14
CA LEU A 283 -12.62 -4.25 3.36
C LEU A 283 -11.24 -4.18 4.02
N PHE A 284 -10.33 -5.09 3.66
CA PHE A 284 -8.96 -5.11 4.16
C PHE A 284 -8.13 -3.94 3.64
N GLY A 285 -8.52 -3.28 2.54
CA GLY A 285 -7.83 -2.08 2.07
C GLY A 285 -7.88 -0.92 3.07
N ASP A 286 -6.73 -0.28 3.29
CA ASP A 286 -6.61 0.91 4.15
C ASP A 286 -7.44 2.12 3.66
N TYR A 287 -7.81 2.13 2.38
CA TYR A 287 -8.69 3.13 1.79
C TYR A 287 -10.08 3.18 2.44
N PHE A 288 -10.53 2.12 3.13
CA PHE A 288 -11.75 2.18 3.95
C PHE A 288 -11.57 2.88 5.29
N VAL A 289 -10.35 2.93 5.82
CA VAL A 289 -10.03 3.72 7.02
C VAL A 289 -10.02 5.21 6.70
N ARG A 290 -9.66 5.56 5.46
CA ARG A 290 -9.52 6.93 4.94
C ARG A 290 -10.69 7.39 4.06
N ALA A 291 -11.73 6.58 3.94
CA ALA A 291 -12.79 6.80 2.96
C ALA A 291 -13.54 8.12 3.23
N SER A 292 -13.53 9.02 2.26
CA SER A 292 -14.37 10.21 2.25
C SER A 292 -15.80 9.88 1.79
N ASP A 293 -16.74 10.79 2.03
CA ASP A 293 -18.11 10.66 1.50
C ASP A 293 -18.12 10.53 -0.03
N GLY A 294 -17.21 11.23 -0.72
CA GLY A 294 -17.03 11.11 -2.17
C GLY A 294 -16.60 9.70 -2.56
N PHE A 295 -15.59 9.15 -1.87
CA PHE A 295 -15.13 7.78 -2.11
C PHE A 295 -16.26 6.76 -1.89
N MET A 296 -16.99 6.87 -0.79
CA MET A 296 -18.10 5.96 -0.48
C MET A 296 -19.25 6.09 -1.48
N GLU A 297 -19.54 7.29 -1.99
CA GLU A 297 -20.51 7.52 -3.06
C GLU A 297 -20.10 6.76 -4.34
N GLY A 298 -18.81 6.76 -4.66
CA GLY A 298 -18.29 6.06 -5.84
C GLY A 298 -18.18 4.55 -5.67
N TYR A 299 -17.74 4.11 -4.51
CA TYR A 299 -17.57 2.69 -4.19
C TYR A 299 -18.92 1.99 -3.99
N GLY A 300 -19.83 2.66 -3.29
CA GLY A 300 -21.11 2.12 -2.81
C GLY A 300 -21.01 1.55 -1.38
N SER A 301 -22.13 1.04 -0.88
CA SER A 301 -22.21 0.55 0.49
C SER A 301 -21.52 -0.80 0.69
N VAL A 302 -20.92 -0.99 1.87
CA VAL A 302 -20.36 -2.27 2.33
C VAL A 302 -20.87 -2.52 3.75
N ASP A 303 -22.07 -3.07 3.81
CA ASP A 303 -22.85 -3.23 5.05
C ASP A 303 -22.78 -4.65 5.62
N GLY A 304 -23.05 -4.73 6.93
CA GLY A 304 -23.16 -5.98 7.68
C GLY A 304 -22.54 -5.87 9.08
N ALA A 305 -23.13 -6.56 10.06
CA ALA A 305 -22.59 -6.62 11.41
C ALA A 305 -21.15 -7.18 11.42
N ASP A 306 -20.90 -8.23 10.63
CA ASP A 306 -19.56 -8.79 10.45
C ASP A 306 -18.59 -7.83 9.77
N ALA A 307 -19.06 -7.00 8.83
CA ALA A 307 -18.21 -6.01 8.16
C ALA A 307 -17.61 -5.01 9.15
N ARG A 308 -18.37 -4.63 10.19
CA ARG A 308 -17.87 -3.77 11.27
C ARG A 308 -16.77 -4.47 12.08
N ILE A 309 -16.95 -5.73 12.45
CA ILE A 309 -15.96 -6.52 13.18
C ILE A 309 -14.68 -6.69 12.35
N ARG A 310 -14.83 -7.05 11.07
CA ARG A 310 -13.71 -7.18 10.14
C ARG A 310 -12.93 -5.88 9.99
N ARG A 311 -13.60 -4.73 9.81
CA ARG A 311 -12.94 -3.41 9.76
C ARG A 311 -12.11 -3.12 11.01
N LEU A 312 -12.59 -3.49 12.20
CA LEU A 312 -11.83 -3.33 13.44
C LEU A 312 -10.59 -4.24 13.46
N LEU A 313 -10.73 -5.51 13.06
CA LEU A 313 -9.59 -6.43 12.93
C LEU A 313 -8.54 -5.93 11.91
N TYR A 314 -8.99 -5.36 10.79
CA TYR A 314 -8.10 -4.78 9.80
C TYR A 314 -7.44 -3.50 10.29
N THR A 315 -8.14 -2.68 11.08
CA THR A 315 -7.55 -1.53 11.77
C THR A 315 -6.46 -1.97 12.73
N VAL A 316 -6.65 -3.08 13.46
CA VAL A 316 -5.61 -3.69 14.30
C VAL A 316 -4.38 -4.07 13.46
N TYR A 317 -4.58 -4.78 12.34
CA TYR A 317 -3.49 -5.15 11.43
C TYR A 317 -2.72 -3.94 10.91
N HIS A 318 -3.41 -2.96 10.31
CA HIS A 318 -2.78 -1.78 9.71
C HIS A 318 -2.05 -0.94 10.75
N SER A 319 -2.62 -0.82 11.96
CA SER A 319 -1.96 -0.11 13.06
C SER A 319 -0.70 -0.83 13.52
N LEU A 320 -0.71 -2.16 13.62
CA LEU A 320 0.48 -2.95 13.94
C LEU A 320 1.57 -2.75 12.88
N VAL A 321 1.22 -2.91 11.59
CA VAL A 321 2.16 -2.72 10.48
C VAL A 321 2.75 -1.30 10.50
N ALA A 322 1.93 -0.27 10.70
CA ALA A 322 2.40 1.11 10.76
C ALA A 322 3.39 1.35 11.91
N ILE A 323 3.14 0.79 13.10
CA ILE A 323 4.06 0.89 14.24
C ILE A 323 5.39 0.21 13.92
N VAL A 324 5.36 -1.04 13.45
CA VAL A 324 6.58 -1.81 13.16
C VAL A 324 7.38 -1.17 12.02
N ARG A 325 6.69 -0.66 11.00
CA ARG A 325 7.28 0.07 9.89
C ARG A 325 8.08 1.28 10.40
N GLN A 326 7.52 2.08 11.30
CA GLN A 326 8.21 3.21 11.92
C GLN A 326 9.42 2.78 12.76
N CYS A 327 9.32 1.66 13.48
CA CYS A 327 10.46 1.11 14.23
C CYS A 327 11.60 0.65 13.30
N PHE A 328 11.28 0.05 12.14
CA PHE A 328 12.29 -0.43 11.19
C PHE A 328 12.89 0.70 10.36
N ARG A 329 12.06 1.70 10.02
CA ARG A 329 12.40 2.78 9.10
C ARG A 329 11.79 4.10 9.62
N PRO A 330 12.42 4.77 10.60
CA PRO A 330 11.91 6.03 11.12
C PRO A 330 11.78 7.09 10.02
N GLY A 331 10.63 7.76 9.97
CA GLY A 331 10.35 8.81 8.98
C GLY A 331 9.68 8.34 7.69
N SER A 332 9.29 7.06 7.58
CA SER A 332 8.60 6.50 6.40
C SER A 332 7.11 6.90 6.28
N GLY A 333 6.74 8.12 6.70
CA GLY A 333 5.35 8.61 6.68
C GLY A 333 4.44 8.05 7.78
N GLY A 334 3.52 8.89 8.29
CA GLY A 334 2.58 8.54 9.36
C GLY A 334 3.11 8.71 10.78
N SER A 335 2.20 8.66 11.76
CA SER A 335 2.49 8.89 13.18
C SER A 335 2.38 7.59 13.98
N GLU A 336 3.50 7.13 14.58
CA GLU A 336 3.48 5.96 15.47
C GLU A 336 2.47 6.16 16.61
N PHE A 337 2.37 7.38 17.13
CA PHE A 337 1.40 7.73 18.17
C PHE A 337 -0.04 7.50 17.71
N GLU A 338 -0.38 7.94 16.49
CA GLU A 338 -1.72 7.74 15.93
C GLU A 338 -2.00 6.26 15.68
N ALA A 339 -1.02 5.51 15.16
CA ALA A 339 -1.14 4.08 14.96
C ALA A 339 -1.38 3.33 16.29
N ARG A 340 -0.65 3.67 17.36
CA ARG A 340 -0.87 3.11 18.71
C ARG A 340 -2.25 3.46 19.26
N ARG A 341 -2.72 4.68 19.04
CA ARG A 341 -4.07 5.11 19.43
C ARG A 341 -5.13 4.29 18.68
N SER A 342 -5.01 4.17 17.36
CA SER A 342 -5.92 3.37 16.53
C SER A 342 -5.95 1.90 16.95
N LEU A 343 -4.79 1.30 17.22
CA LEU A 343 -4.69 -0.07 17.74
C LEU A 343 -5.47 -0.23 19.04
N THR A 344 -5.22 0.66 20.00
CA THR A 344 -5.86 0.62 21.33
C THR A 344 -7.37 0.76 21.22
N THR A 345 -7.84 1.74 20.45
CA THR A 345 -9.27 1.99 20.23
C THR A 345 -9.95 0.79 19.54
N ALA A 346 -9.33 0.21 18.52
CA ALA A 346 -9.89 -0.94 17.81
C ALA A 346 -10.03 -2.17 18.72
N LEU A 347 -9.02 -2.46 19.55
CA LEU A 347 -9.07 -3.55 20.53
C LEU A 347 -10.15 -3.34 21.59
N GLN A 348 -10.33 -2.10 22.08
CA GLN A 348 -11.40 -1.75 23.01
C GLN A 348 -12.79 -2.02 22.42
N TYR A 349 -13.03 -1.60 21.17
CA TYR A 349 -14.31 -1.87 20.50
C TYR A 349 -14.54 -3.37 20.25
N LEU A 350 -13.52 -4.11 19.83
CA LEU A 350 -13.62 -5.57 19.64
C LEU A 350 -13.94 -6.29 20.95
N ARG A 351 -13.37 -5.82 22.07
CA ARG A 351 -13.66 -6.34 23.41
C ARG A 351 -15.10 -6.06 23.82
N ALA A 352 -15.62 -4.87 23.54
CA ALA A 352 -16.98 -4.47 23.90
C ALA A 352 -18.05 -5.26 23.14
N ILE A 353 -17.82 -5.56 21.85
CA ILE A 353 -18.75 -6.36 21.02
C ILE A 353 -18.94 -7.77 21.55
N ALA A 354 -17.94 -8.31 22.25
CA ALA A 354 -17.98 -9.68 22.77
C ALA A 354 -18.52 -9.80 24.20
N ALA A 355 -18.83 -8.67 24.84
CA ALA A 355 -19.51 -8.63 26.14
C ALA A 355 -21.04 -8.52 25.98
N SER A 356 -21.52 -8.27 24.76
CA SER A 356 -22.93 -8.31 24.34
C SER A 356 -23.23 -9.62 23.63
#